data_AF-A0A2T1C2P9-F1
#
_entry.id   AF-A0A2T1C2P9-F1
#
_cell.length_a   1.000
_cell.length_b   1.000
_cell.length_c   1.000
_cell.angle_alpha   90.00
_cell.angle_beta   90.00
_cell.angle_gamma   90.00
#
_symmetry.space_group_name_H-M   'P 1'
#
loop_
_entity.id
_entity.type
_entity.pdbx_description
1 polymer ?
#
loop_
_entity_poly.entity_id
_entity_poly.type
_entity_poly.pdbx_seq_one_letter_code
_entity_poly.pdbx_strand_id
1 'polypeptide(L)' 'MSFIFGLLFNLALTALVVLSFVMVVGVPVAYASPQSWDRSKQLIWLGSIAWGALVIVVGVLNFLVV' A
#
# COMPACT_ATOMS: atom_id res chain seq x y z
N MET A 1 14.91 -7.40 21.67
CA MET A 1 14.94 -6.23 20.77
C MET A 1 14.32 -6.54 19.40
N SER A 2 14.58 -7.71 18.81
CA SER A 2 14.10 -8.14 17.48
C SER A 2 12.59 -8.42 17.34
N PHE A 3 11.89 -8.79 18.42
CA PHE A 3 10.46 -9.16 18.36
C PHE A 3 9.54 -8.00 17.92
N ILE A 4 9.77 -6.79 18.43
CA ILE A 4 8.93 -5.62 18.11
C ILE A 4 9.10 -5.20 16.66
N PHE A 5 10.34 -5.13 16.17
CA PHE A 5 10.61 -4.80 14.77
C PHE A 5 10.05 -5.84 13.80
N GLY A 6 10.10 -7.14 14.15
CA GLY A 6 9.47 -8.20 13.37
C GLY A 6 7.95 -8.05 13.29
N LEU A 7 7.28 -7.68 14.38
CA LEU A 7 5.84 -7.41 14.38
C LEU A 7 5.47 -6.23 13.46
N LEU A 8 6.22 -5.12 13.55
CA LEU A 8 6.01 -3.94 12.73
C LEU A 8 6.25 -4.24 11.24
N PHE A 9 7.31 -5.00 10.92
CA PHE A 9 7.60 -5.45 9.57
C PHE A 9 6.46 -6.29 9.00
N ASN A 10 6.00 -7.31 9.73
CA ASN A 10 4.91 -8.17 9.27
C ASN A 10 3.60 -7.41 9.09
N LEU A 11 3.29 -6.46 9.97
CA LEU A 11 2.11 -5.62 9.83
C LEU A 11 2.20 -4.71 8.59
N ALA A 12 3.34 -4.05 8.39
CA ALA A 12 3.58 -3.18 7.23
C ALA A 12 3.55 -3.97 5.91
N LEU A 13 4.16 -5.15 5.90
CA LEU A 13 4.17 -6.05 4.73
C LEU A 13 2.76 -6.56 4.42
N THR A 14 2.00 -6.97 5.44
CA THR A 14 0.60 -7.40 5.26
C THR A 14 -0.26 -6.26 4.73
N ALA A 15 -0.10 -5.04 5.28
CA ALA A 15 -0.80 -3.85 4.80
C ALA A 15 -0.44 -3.53 3.34
N LEU A 16 0.84 -3.62 2.96
CA LEU A 16 1.29 -3.44 1.59
C LEU A 16 0.65 -4.45 0.63
N VAL A 17 0.58 -5.72 1.02
CA VAL A 17 -0.07 -6.78 0.22
C VAL A 17 -1.56 -6.49 0.05
N VAL A 18 -2.29 -6.24 1.14
CA VAL A 18 -3.73 -5.94 1.08
C VAL A 18 -4.00 -4.71 0.23
N LEU A 19 -3.25 -3.63 0.42
CA LEU A 19 -3.38 -2.40 -0.35
C LEU A 19 -3.09 -2.64 -1.84
N SER A 20 -2.10 -3.49 -2.16
CA SER A 20 -1.80 -3.88 -3.54
C SER A 20 -2.97 -4.63 -4.18
N PHE A 21 -3.58 -5.59 -3.48
CA PHE A 21 -4.76 -6.29 -3.97
C PHE A 21 -5.93 -5.34 -4.24
N VAL A 22 -6.17 -4.39 -3.33
CA VAL A 22 -7.19 -3.34 -3.52
C VAL A 22 -6.90 -2.51 -4.76
N MET A 23 -5.65 -2.09 -5.01
CA MET A 23 -5.30 -1.30 -6.19
C MET A 23 -5.35 -2.10 -7.49
N VAL A 24 -4.93 -3.35 -7.48
CA VAL A 24 -4.96 -4.23 -8.66
C VAL A 24 -6.38 -4.34 -9.21
N VAL A 25 -7.41 -4.37 -8.35
CA VAL A 25 -8.81 -4.39 -8.77
C VAL A 25 -9.36 -2.97 -8.93
N GLY A 26 -9.13 -2.10 -7.96
CA GLY A 26 -9.72 -0.77 -7.88
C GLY A 26 -9.28 0.18 -8.99
N VAL A 27 -8.01 0.12 -9.40
CA VAL A 27 -7.46 1.01 -10.43
C VAL A 27 -8.09 0.74 -11.82
N PRO A 28 -8.12 -0.51 -12.34
CA PRO A 28 -8.81 -0.81 -13.60
C PRO A 28 -10.31 -0.48 -13.55
N VAL A 29 -11.00 -0.83 -12.46
CA VAL A 29 -12.43 -0.55 -12.29
C VAL A 29 -12.70 0.95 -12.32
N ALA A 30 -11.90 1.75 -11.62
CA ALA A 30 -12.00 3.19 -11.62
C ALA A 30 -11.73 3.81 -12.99
N TYR A 31 -10.78 3.28 -13.76
CA TYR A 31 -10.50 3.75 -15.12
C TYR A 31 -11.63 3.44 -16.11
N ALA A 32 -12.34 2.33 -15.93
CA ALA A 32 -13.45 1.94 -16.78
C ALA A 32 -14.79 2.56 -16.37
N SER A 33 -14.90 3.14 -15.17
CA SER A 33 -16.15 3.67 -14.62
C SER A 33 -16.46 5.07 -15.21
N PRO A 34 -17.63 5.28 -15.84
CA PRO A 34 -17.97 6.55 -16.49
C PRO A 34 -18.40 7.65 -15.52
N GLN A 35 -18.75 7.32 -14.28
CA GLN A 35 -19.10 8.27 -13.23
C GLN A 35 -17.99 8.35 -12.18
N SER A 36 -17.92 9.47 -11.46
CA SER A 36 -17.05 9.67 -10.29
C SER A 36 -15.54 9.66 -10.54
N TRP A 37 -15.10 9.94 -11.77
CA TRP A 37 -13.67 10.02 -12.12
C TRP A 37 -12.87 10.94 -11.19
N ASP A 38 -13.37 12.14 -10.86
CA ASP A 38 -12.63 13.10 -10.02
C ASP A 38 -12.32 12.54 -8.61
N ARG A 39 -13.30 11.87 -7.99
CA ARG A 39 -13.12 11.21 -6.69
C ARG A 39 -12.17 10.01 -6.82
N SER A 40 -12.39 9.16 -7.82
CA SER A 40 -11.57 7.98 -8.07
C SER A 40 -10.11 8.35 -8.34
N LYS A 41 -9.85 9.40 -9.12
CA LYS A 41 -8.52 9.93 -9.38
C LYS A 41 -7.81 10.33 -8.08
N GLN A 42 -8.49 11.03 -7.17
CA GLN A 42 -7.91 11.39 -5.88
C GLN A 42 -7.58 10.15 -5.03
N LEU A 43 -8.47 9.16 -5.01
CA LEU A 43 -8.24 7.90 -4.28
C LEU A 43 -7.09 7.08 -4.87
N ILE A 44 -6.95 7.05 -6.20
CA ILE A 44 -5.81 6.41 -6.88
C ILE A 44 -4.51 7.11 -6.49
N TRP A 45 -4.46 8.45 -6.53
CA TRP A 45 -3.27 9.21 -6.12
C TRP A 45 -2.87 8.96 -4.67
N LEU A 46 -3.84 9.08 -3.75
CA LEU A 46 -3.62 8.81 -2.33
C LEU A 46 -3.15 7.36 -2.13
N GLY A 47 -3.78 6.44 -2.83
CA GLY A 47 -3.40 5.05 -2.89
C GLY A 47 -1.95 4.85 -3.31
N SER A 48 -1.55 5.36 -4.47
CA SER A 48 -0.18 5.23 -4.98
C SER A 48 0.86 5.82 -4.03
N ILE A 49 0.58 6.96 -3.40
CA ILE A 49 1.46 7.56 -2.39
C ILE A 49 1.57 6.63 -1.18
N ALA A 50 0.45 6.14 -0.65
CA ALA A 50 0.44 5.22 0.49
C ALA A 50 1.18 3.91 0.18
N TRP A 51 0.99 3.36 -1.02
CA TRP A 51 1.70 2.18 -1.49
C TRP A 51 3.21 2.42 -1.57
N GLY A 52 3.64 3.52 -2.20
CA GLY A 52 5.06 3.87 -2.29
C GLY A 52 5.70 4.10 -0.92
N ALA A 53 4.99 4.77 -0.01
CA ALA A 53 5.44 4.94 1.37
C ALA A 53 5.61 3.61 2.10
N LEU A 54 4.64 2.68 1.95
CA LEU A 54 4.72 1.34 2.54
C LEU A 54 5.91 0.54 2.00
N VAL A 55 6.21 0.63 0.71
CA VAL A 55 7.41 -0.01 0.12
C VAL A 55 8.68 0.49 0.80
N ILE A 56 8.83 1.80 0.98
CA ILE A 56 9.99 2.39 1.67
C ILE A 56 10.05 1.92 3.12
N VAL A 57 8.92 1.96 3.84
CA VAL A 57 8.85 1.52 5.25
C VAL A 57 9.27 0.05 5.39
N VAL A 58 8.72 -0.85 4.56
CA VAL A 58 9.09 -2.27 4.57
C VAL A 58 10.58 -2.45 4.25
N GLY A 59 11.11 -1.73 3.25
CA GLY A 59 12.52 -1.76 2.90
C GLY A 59 13.44 -1.30 4.03
N VAL A 60 13.06 -0.26 4.77
CA VAL A 60 13.82 0.22 5.93
C VAL A 60 13.74 -0.76 7.10
N LEU A 61 12.53 -1.25 7.40
CA LEU A 61 12.31 -2.22 8.48
C LEU A 61 13.06 -3.54 8.24
N ASN A 62 13.31 -3.90 6.98
CA ASN A 62 14.09 -5.09 6.63
C ASN A 62 15.48 -5.10 7.30
N PHE A 63 16.19 -3.96 7.33
CA PHE A 63 17.51 -3.84 7.97
C PHE A 63 17.50 -3.98 9.50
N LEU A 64 16.32 -3.92 10.13
CA LEU A 64 16.15 -4.05 11.57
C LEU A 64 15.70 -5.46 11.98
N VAL A 65 15.32 -6.29 11.00
CA VAL A 65 14.79 -7.64 11.21
C VAL A 65 15.76 -8.71 10.70
N VAL A 66 16.41 -8.47 9.56
CA VAL A 66 17.40 -9.34 8.91
C VAL A 66 18.81 -8.88 9.25
#